data_AF-R6LR61-F1
#
_entry.id   AF-R6LR61-F1
#
_cell.length_a   1.000
_cell.length_b   1.000
_cell.length_c   1.000
_cell.angle_alpha   90.00
_cell.angle_beta   90.00
_cell.angle_gamma   90.00
#
_symmetry.space_group_name_H-M   'P 1'
#
loop_
_entity.id
_entity.type
_entity.pdbx_description
1 polymer ?
#
loop_
_entity_poly.entity_id
_entity_poly.type
_entity_poly.pdbx_seq_one_letter_code
_entity_poly.pdbx_strand_id
1 'polypeptide(L)'
;MDFNFTLNIFTLGCGAYCLYTFLKLLTGRKLFKNALLIPKEREVEDCTDEEGYISYLLPRLGVLTFSVLIYGIVSLINDMQETPFLPYPWPFVPLLVLLGVLVWYSVGSVRANRDYFGF
;
A
#
# COMPACT_ATOMS: atom_id res chain seq x y z
N MET A 1 7.67 25.24 5.02
CA MET A 1 7.41 23.99 4.27
C MET A 1 6.05 24.13 3.66
N ASP A 2 5.97 24.06 2.34
CA ASP A 2 4.69 24.04 1.64
C ASP A 2 3.91 22.78 1.98
N PHE A 3 2.59 22.93 2.15
CA PHE A 3 1.70 21.85 2.55
C PHE A 3 1.77 20.64 1.59
N ASN A 4 1.88 20.90 0.28
CA ASN A 4 2.01 19.85 -0.75
C ASN A 4 3.32 19.07 -0.63
N PHE A 5 4.43 19.77 -0.35
CA PHE A 5 5.73 19.13 -0.13
C PHE A 5 5.70 18.20 1.08
N THR A 6 5.06 18.61 2.18
CA THR A 6 4.87 17.75 3.35
C THR A 6 4.02 16.52 3.03
N LEU A 7 2.93 16.66 2.26
CA LEU A 7 2.10 15.54 1.83
C LEU A 7 2.84 14.56 0.91
N ASN A 8 3.68 15.04 0.00
CA ASN A 8 4.49 14.18 -0.87
C ASN A 8 5.50 13.36 -0.06
N ILE A 9 6.18 13.96 0.92
CA ILE A 9 7.09 13.25 1.82
C ILE A 9 6.33 12.18 2.61
N PHE A 10 5.14 12.52 3.14
CA PHE A 10 4.33 11.56 3.88
C PHE A 10 3.89 10.38 3.00
N THR A 11 3.50 10.67 1.76
CA THR A 11 3.10 9.65 0.77
C THR A 11 4.25 8.73 0.41
N LEU A 12 5.45 9.28 0.19
CA LEU A 12 6.66 8.49 -0.05
C LEU A 12 7.07 7.66 1.18
N GLY A 13 6.94 8.23 2.38
CA GLY A 13 7.16 7.50 3.63
C GLY A 13 6.22 6.32 3.79
N CYS A 14 4.94 6.50 3.46
CA CYS A 14 3.95 5.42 3.43
C CYS A 14 4.30 4.35 2.39
N GLY A 15 4.66 4.75 1.16
CA GLY A 15 5.10 3.84 0.10
C GLY A 15 6.34 3.04 0.49
N ALA A 16 7.32 3.68 1.13
CA ALA A 16 8.53 3.01 1.63
C ALA A 16 8.22 2.00 2.74
N TYR A 17 7.28 2.32 3.64
CA TYR A 17 6.82 1.39 4.67
C TYR A 17 6.10 0.16 4.08
N CYS A 18 5.24 0.39 3.08
CA CYS A 18 4.58 -0.69 2.33
C CYS A 18 5.62 -1.56 1.61
N LEU A 19 6.66 -0.95 1.02
CA LEU A 19 7.75 -1.66 0.35
C LEU A 19 8.57 -2.50 1.33
N TYR A 20 8.92 -1.96 2.49
CA TYR A 20 9.59 -2.71 3.54
C TYR A 20 8.76 -3.94 3.94
N THR A 21 7.44 -3.76 4.13
CA THR A 21 6.51 -4.83 4.49
C THR A 21 6.46 -5.90 3.38
N PHE A 22 6.37 -5.47 2.12
CA PHE A 22 6.39 -6.35 0.95
C PHE A 22 7.68 -7.17 0.84
N LEU A 23 8.85 -6.53 0.95
CA LEU A 23 10.15 -7.20 0.89
C LEU A 23 10.35 -8.16 2.06
N LYS A 24 9.92 -7.77 3.26
CA LYS A 24 9.99 -8.63 4.44
C LYS A 24 9.11 -9.88 4.31
N LEU A 25 7.90 -9.74 3.74
CA LEU A 25 7.02 -10.87 3.42
C LEU A 25 7.59 -11.75 2.31
N LEU A 26 8.19 -11.15 1.27
CA LEU A 26 8.75 -11.86 0.13
C LEU A 26 9.97 -12.70 0.50
N THR A 27 10.87 -12.14 1.32
CA THR A 27 12.08 -12.84 1.78
C THR A 27 11.79 -13.80 2.94
N GLY A 28 10.92 -13.41 3.88
CA GLY A 28 10.67 -14.17 5.10
C GLY A 28 9.60 -15.25 4.96
N ARG A 29 8.62 -15.07 4.05
CA ARG A 29 7.38 -15.88 3.97
C ARG A 29 6.74 -16.20 5.32
N LYS A 30 6.90 -15.29 6.28
CA LYS A 30 6.33 -15.39 7.63
C LYS A 30 5.47 -14.18 7.88
N LEU A 31 4.31 -14.41 8.48
CA LEU A 31 3.44 -13.34 8.96
C LEU A 31 4.10 -12.67 10.15
N PHE A 32 4.15 -11.34 10.13
CA PHE A 32 4.64 -10.53 11.24
C PHE A 32 3.50 -9.66 11.73
N LYS A 33 3.47 -9.39 13.04
CA LYS A 33 2.49 -8.51 13.67
C LYS A 33 2.57 -7.11 13.03
N ASN A 34 1.67 -6.83 12.10
CA ASN A 34 1.58 -5.57 11.38
C ASN A 34 0.10 -5.25 11.16
N ALA A 35 -0.35 -4.09 11.61
CA ALA A 35 -1.75 -3.67 11.50
C ALA A 35 -2.23 -3.52 10.04
N LEU A 36 -1.30 -3.46 9.09
CA LEU A 36 -1.58 -3.46 7.65
C LEU A 36 -1.92 -4.87 7.13
N LEU A 37 -1.41 -5.92 7.79
CA LEU A 37 -1.52 -7.31 7.34
C LEU A 37 -2.45 -8.16 8.23
N ILE A 38 -2.55 -7.83 9.51
CA ILE A 38 -3.28 -8.61 10.52
C ILE A 38 -4.34 -7.70 11.14
N PRO A 39 -5.59 -8.16 11.27
CA PRO A 39 -6.60 -7.42 12.01
C PRO A 39 -6.08 -7.09 13.42
N LYS A 40 -6.32 -5.87 13.90
CA LYS A 40 -5.80 -5.39 15.21
C LYS A 40 -6.18 -6.29 16.39
N GLU A 41 -7.19 -7.12 16.24
CA GLU A 41 -7.78 -7.97 17.28
C GLU A 41 -7.26 -9.41 17.27
N ARG A 42 -6.35 -9.79 16.34
CA ARG A 42 -5.88 -11.17 16.16
C ARG A 42 -4.36 -11.27 16.16
N GLU A 43 -3.86 -12.43 16.56
CA GLU A 43 -2.43 -12.76 16.49
C GLU A 43 -2.14 -13.65 15.27
N VAL A 44 -0.86 -13.75 14.90
CA VAL A 44 -0.42 -14.56 13.75
C VAL A 44 -0.87 -16.03 13.89
N GLU A 45 -0.90 -16.52 15.13
CA GLU A 45 -1.23 -17.90 15.50
C GLU A 45 -2.70 -18.29 15.25
N ASP A 46 -3.60 -17.30 15.09
CA ASP A 46 -5.01 -17.54 14.73
C ASP A 46 -5.21 -17.78 13.23
N CYS A 47 -4.14 -17.70 12.41
CA CYS A 47 -4.22 -17.93 10.98
C CYS A 47 -4.27 -19.43 10.67
N THR A 48 -5.32 -19.88 9.98
CA THR A 48 -5.50 -21.31 9.65
C THR A 48 -4.50 -21.79 8.59
N ASP A 49 -4.09 -20.92 7.68
CA ASP A 49 -3.08 -21.19 6.63
C ASP A 49 -2.28 -19.92 6.31
N GLU A 50 -1.13 -19.79 6.98
CA GLU A 50 -0.23 -18.65 6.85
C GLU A 50 0.36 -18.51 5.43
N GLU A 51 0.75 -19.61 4.80
CA GLU A 51 1.38 -19.59 3.47
C GLU A 51 0.37 -19.22 2.38
N GLY A 52 -0.85 -19.75 2.47
CA GLY A 52 -1.97 -19.38 1.61
C GLY A 52 -2.32 -17.90 1.73
N TYR A 53 -2.42 -17.39 2.95
CA TYR A 53 -2.69 -15.97 3.20
C TYR A 53 -1.61 -15.05 2.62
N ILE A 54 -0.34 -15.36 2.85
CA ILE A 54 0.79 -14.59 2.33
C ILE A 54 0.80 -14.62 0.80
N SER A 55 0.66 -15.79 0.18
CA SER A 55 0.69 -15.93 -1.28
C SER A 55 -0.45 -15.18 -1.98
N TYR A 56 -1.61 -15.06 -1.32
CA TYR A 56 -2.74 -14.27 -1.81
C TYR A 56 -2.54 -12.75 -1.63
N LEU A 57 -2.04 -12.33 -0.48
CA LEU A 57 -1.94 -10.92 -0.11
C LEU A 57 -0.69 -10.24 -0.68
N LEU A 58 0.43 -10.97 -0.80
CA LEU A 58 1.71 -10.46 -1.29
C LEU A 58 1.62 -9.82 -2.68
N PRO A 59 1.05 -10.43 -3.74
CA PRO A 59 0.95 -9.77 -5.04
C PRO A 59 0.12 -8.49 -4.98
N ARG A 60 -0.93 -8.45 -4.14
CA ARG A 60 -1.79 -7.26 -3.98
C ARG A 60 -1.10 -6.14 -3.23
N LEU A 61 -0.37 -6.47 -2.18
CA LEU A 61 0.48 -5.52 -1.45
C LEU A 61 1.58 -4.96 -2.36
N GLY A 62 2.15 -5.79 -3.24
CA GLY A 62 3.09 -5.37 -4.27
C GLY A 62 2.48 -4.29 -5.17
N VAL A 63 1.31 -4.56 -5.77
CA VAL A 63 0.61 -3.59 -6.64
C VAL A 63 0.33 -2.28 -5.91
N LEU A 64 -0.14 -2.32 -4.66
CA LEU A 64 -0.38 -1.13 -3.86
C LEU A 64 0.91 -0.34 -3.62
N THR A 65 1.97 -1.03 -3.22
CA THR A 65 3.27 -0.43 -2.91
C THR A 65 3.85 0.31 -4.12
N PHE A 66 3.90 -0.37 -5.27
CA PHE A 66 4.42 0.25 -6.50
C PHE A 66 3.55 1.43 -6.93
N SER A 67 2.23 1.32 -6.80
CA SER A 67 1.31 2.41 -7.14
C SER A 67 1.54 3.65 -6.26
N VAL A 68 1.70 3.48 -4.94
CA VAL A 68 1.98 4.57 -3.98
C VAL A 68 3.35 5.21 -4.25
N LEU A 69 4.38 4.41 -4.52
CA LEU A 69 5.71 4.94 -4.83
C LEU A 69 5.72 5.72 -6.15
N ILE A 70 5.14 5.17 -7.22
CA ILE A 70 5.05 5.85 -8.51
C ILE A 70 4.28 7.16 -8.37
N TYR A 71 3.14 7.14 -7.69
CA TYR A 71 2.34 8.34 -7.44
C TYR A 71 3.13 9.39 -6.64
N GLY A 72 3.78 8.99 -5.54
CA GLY A 72 4.57 9.90 -4.71
C GLY A 72 5.75 10.53 -5.46
N ILE A 73 6.45 9.75 -6.30
CA ILE A 73 7.55 10.25 -7.13
C ILE A 73 7.05 11.23 -8.18
N VAL A 74 5.98 10.88 -8.90
CA VAL A 74 5.40 11.75 -9.94
C VAL A 74 4.88 13.05 -9.33
N SER A 75 4.20 12.98 -8.18
CA SER A 75 3.70 14.15 -7.46
C SER A 75 4.85 15.05 -6.99
N LEU A 76 5.93 14.46 -6.46
CA LEU A 76 7.12 15.22 -6.05
C LEU A 76 7.81 15.90 -7.23
N ILE A 77 7.96 15.21 -8.37
CA ILE A 77 8.55 15.81 -9.57
C ILE A 77 7.69 16.98 -10.08
N ASN A 78 6.36 16.83 -10.07
CA ASN A 78 5.43 17.89 -10.46
C ASN A 78 5.61 19.15 -9.60
N ASP A 79 5.79 18.99 -8.28
CA ASP A 79 5.99 20.11 -7.36
C ASP A 79 7.39 20.76 -7.47
N MET A 80 8.40 20.02 -7.95
CA MET A 80 9.75 20.54 -8.13
C MET A 80 9.95 21.29 -9.46
N GLN A 81 9.06 21.12 -10.43
CA GLN A 81 9.15 21.80 -11.72
C GLN A 81 8.38 23.13 -11.72
N GLU A 82 8.97 24.18 -12.31
CA GLU A 82 8.30 25.47 -12.50
C GLU A 82 7.09 25.36 -13.44
N THR A 83 7.16 24.46 -14.42
CA THR A 83 6.03 24.06 -15.27
C THR A 83 5.53 22.69 -14.84
N PRO A 84 4.29 22.56 -14.33
CA PRO A 84 3.78 21.27 -13.87
C PRO A 84 3.68 20.29 -15.03
N PHE A 85 4.27 19.10 -14.86
CA PHE A 85 4.20 18.01 -15.84
C PHE A 85 2.74 17.58 -16.11
N LEU A 86 1.89 17.63 -15.08
CA LEU A 86 0.45 17.41 -15.14
C LEU A 86 -0.26 18.71 -14.74
N PRO A 87 -0.67 19.56 -15.70
CA PRO A 87 -1.44 20.75 -15.38
C PRO A 87 -2.80 20.38 -14.78
N TYR A 88 -3.34 21.26 -13.94
CA TYR A 88 -4.70 21.07 -13.41
C TYR A 88 -5.70 20.89 -14.57
N PRO A 89 -6.64 19.91 -14.52
CA PRO A 89 -6.99 19.02 -13.41
C PRO A 89 -6.38 17.60 -13.51
N TRP A 90 -5.41 17.37 -14.40
CA TRP A 90 -4.88 16.04 -14.69
C TRP A 90 -4.27 15.27 -13.50
N PRO A 91 -3.73 15.91 -12.45
CA PRO A 91 -3.28 15.19 -11.24
C PRO A 91 -4.36 14.38 -10.52
N PHE A 92 -5.66 14.65 -10.73
CA PHE A 92 -6.73 13.85 -10.12
C PHE A 92 -6.81 12.43 -10.69
N VAL A 93 -6.38 12.21 -11.93
CA VAL A 93 -6.42 10.89 -12.57
C VAL A 93 -5.55 9.87 -11.82
N PRO A 94 -4.23 10.10 -11.61
CA PRO A 94 -3.40 9.15 -10.87
C PRO A 94 -3.83 9.03 -9.39
N LEU A 95 -4.39 10.09 -8.79
CA LEU A 95 -4.98 10.01 -7.46
C LEU A 95 -6.18 9.05 -7.41
N LEU A 96 -7.13 9.15 -8.36
CA LEU A 96 -8.28 8.25 -8.43
C LEU A 96 -7.86 6.80 -8.66
N VAL A 97 -6.83 6.57 -9.49
CA VAL A 97 -6.25 5.24 -9.69
C VAL A 97 -5.67 4.71 -8.38
N LEU A 98 -4.90 5.52 -7.66
CA LEU A 98 -4.33 5.13 -6.36
C LEU A 98 -5.42 4.74 -5.36
N LEU A 99 -6.48 5.56 -5.25
CA LEU A 99 -7.62 5.27 -4.39
C LEU A 99 -8.35 3.98 -4.80
N GLY A 100 -8.53 3.75 -6.09
CA GLY A 100 -9.10 2.50 -6.61
C GLY A 100 -8.27 1.27 -6.24
N VAL A 101 -6.94 1.35 -6.38
CA VAL A 101 -6.01 0.28 -5.98
C VAL A 101 -6.05 0.06 -4.46
N LEU A 102 -6.13 1.12 -3.67
CA LEU A 102 -6.26 1.05 -2.22
C LEU A 102 -7.55 0.34 -1.80
N VAL A 103 -8.68 0.67 -2.42
CA VAL A 103 -9.97 0.00 -2.18
C VAL A 103 -9.91 -1.47 -2.60
N TRP A 104 -9.31 -1.77 -3.75
CA TRP A 104 -9.11 -3.14 -4.20
C TRP A 104 -8.27 -3.96 -3.21
N TYR A 105 -7.19 -3.38 -2.71
CA TYR A 105 -6.35 -4.00 -1.70
C TYR A 105 -7.13 -4.22 -0.38
N SER A 106 -7.87 -3.23 0.11
CA SER A 106 -8.60 -3.32 1.38
C SER A 106 -9.74 -4.32 1.34
N VAL A 107 -10.52 -4.35 0.25
CA VAL A 107 -11.55 -5.39 0.05
C VAL A 107 -10.90 -6.77 -0.03
N GLY A 108 -9.75 -6.86 -0.71
CA GLY A 108 -8.96 -8.07 -0.82
C GLY A 108 -8.44 -8.59 0.52
N SER A 109 -7.92 -7.70 1.36
CA SER A 109 -7.40 -8.06 2.69
C SER A 109 -8.52 -8.46 3.64
N VAL A 110 -9.67 -7.78 3.60
CA VAL A 110 -10.86 -8.17 4.39
C VAL A 110 -11.36 -9.56 3.98
N ARG A 111 -11.41 -9.85 2.68
CA ARG A 111 -11.80 -11.18 2.19
C ARG A 111 -10.82 -12.26 2.64
N ALA A 112 -9.52 -12.02 2.50
CA ALA A 112 -8.50 -12.95 2.99
C ALA A 112 -8.59 -13.12 4.52
N ASN A 113 -8.82 -12.05 5.27
CA ASN A 113 -9.01 -12.15 6.71
C ASN A 113 -10.19 -13.06 7.06
N ARG A 114 -11.31 -12.97 6.34
CA ARG A 114 -12.44 -13.86 6.56
C ARG A 114 -12.14 -15.32 6.23
N ASP A 115 -11.53 -15.56 5.07
CA ASP A 115 -11.31 -16.91 4.57
C ASP A 115 -10.22 -17.65 5.38
N TYR A 116 -9.25 -16.93 5.97
CA TYR A 116 -8.10 -17.53 6.68
C TYR A 116 -8.14 -17.38 8.23
N PHE A 117 -8.84 -16.39 8.77
CA PHE A 117 -9.00 -16.18 10.22
C PHE A 117 -10.42 -16.46 10.73
N GLY A 118 -11.36 -16.85 9.85
CA GLY A 118 -12.71 -17.27 10.24
C GLY A 118 -13.57 -16.15 10.81
N PHE A 119 -13.72 -15.07 10.05
CA PHE A 119 -14.65 -13.97 10.36
C PHE A 119 -16.12 -14.37 10.14
#